data_AF-A0A1Z9BVL7-F1
#
_entry.id   AF-A0A1Z9BVL7-F1
#
_cell.length_a   1.000
_cell.length_b   1.000
_cell.length_c   1.000
_cell.angle_alpha   90.00
_cell.angle_beta   90.00
_cell.angle_gamma   90.00
#
_symmetry.space_group_name_H-M   'P 1'
#
loop_
_entity.id
_entity.type
_entity.pdbx_description
1 polymer ?
#
loop_
_entity_poly.entity_id
_entity_poly.type
_entity_poly.pdbx_seq_one_letter_code
_entity_poly.pdbx_strand_id
1 'polypeptide(L)'
;MPGKPGVNWGWDIMINVALSDEDTPTSIGKKIAQQFEKFTEEQKEAFSSKQPYKFGADVTPKDELPPLSHLMRNEDIVTLFLYLFGDKGKDELFKNEPLLVSFFGDADVARELLNYQVFA
;
A
#
# COMPACT_ATOMS: atom_id res chain seq x y z
N MET A 1 5.28 -14.34 6.48
CA MET A 1 4.56 -14.57 7.75
C MET A 1 4.86 -16.00 8.22
N PRO A 2 5.06 -16.26 9.52
CA PRO A 2 5.27 -17.64 10.02
C PRO A 2 4.03 -18.50 9.73
N GLY A 3 4.22 -19.81 9.63
CA GLY A 3 3.19 -20.80 9.37
C GLY A 3 3.81 -22.19 9.52
N LYS A 4 3.01 -23.25 9.36
CA LYS A 4 3.54 -24.62 9.28
C LYS A 4 4.53 -24.77 8.11
N PRO A 5 5.48 -25.71 8.17
CA PRO A 5 6.39 -25.99 7.06
C PRO A 5 5.61 -26.24 5.76
N GLY A 6 6.05 -25.60 4.67
CA GLY A 6 5.42 -25.72 3.35
C GLY A 6 4.28 -24.74 3.08
N VAL A 7 3.85 -23.94 4.07
CA VAL A 7 2.87 -22.88 3.84
C VAL A 7 3.54 -21.67 3.19
N ASN A 8 3.07 -21.30 2.00
CA ASN A 8 3.45 -20.09 1.30
C ASN A 8 2.21 -19.21 1.13
N TRP A 9 2.25 -17.98 1.66
CA TRP A 9 1.15 -17.02 1.57
C TRP A 9 1.16 -16.22 0.26
N GLY A 10 2.28 -16.25 -0.49
CA GLY A 10 2.43 -15.52 -1.74
C GLY A 10 2.39 -13.99 -1.57
N TRP A 11 2.72 -13.50 -0.37
CA TRP A 11 2.78 -12.06 -0.09
C TRP A 11 4.22 -11.59 -0.05
N ASP A 12 4.60 -10.77 -1.03
CA ASP A 12 5.91 -10.14 -1.08
C ASP A 12 5.88 -8.72 -0.48
N ILE A 13 4.79 -7.98 -0.74
CA ILE A 13 4.59 -6.59 -0.30
C ILE A 13 3.12 -6.40 0.11
N MET A 14 2.89 -5.59 1.14
CA MET A 14 1.55 -5.13 1.53
C MET A 14 1.52 -3.60 1.58
N ILE A 15 0.56 -3.02 0.88
CA ILE A 15 0.37 -1.57 0.78
C ILE A 15 -0.99 -1.25 1.40
N ASN A 16 -1.01 -0.28 2.30
CA ASN A 16 -2.26 0.26 2.85
C ASN A 16 -2.39 1.71 2.45
N VAL A 17 -3.60 2.10 2.08
CA VAL A 17 -3.93 3.47 1.68
C VAL A 17 -4.83 4.06 2.75
N ALA A 18 -4.48 5.24 3.25
CA ALA A 18 -5.36 6.02 4.11
C ALA A 18 -6.57 6.47 3.30
N LEU A 19 -7.79 6.16 3.77
CA LEU A 19 -9.03 6.51 3.07
C LEU A 19 -9.68 7.77 3.66
N SER A 20 -9.15 8.26 4.79
CA SER A 20 -9.62 9.44 5.52
C SER A 20 -8.42 10.21 6.06
N ASP A 21 -8.54 11.53 6.15
CA ASP A 21 -7.55 12.40 6.79
C ASP A 21 -7.39 12.12 8.29
N GLU A 22 -8.35 11.41 8.89
CA GLU A 22 -8.27 10.94 10.29
C GLU A 22 -7.43 9.68 10.46
N ASP A 23 -7.06 8.99 9.37
CA ASP A 23 -6.20 7.82 9.42
C ASP A 23 -4.73 8.24 9.68
N THR A 24 -4.27 8.00 10.90
CA THR A 24 -2.88 8.21 11.31
C THR A 24 -2.06 6.93 11.10
N PRO A 25 -0.72 7.01 10.97
CA PRO A 25 0.11 5.81 10.91
C PRO A 25 -0.13 4.86 12.10
N THR A 26 -0.42 5.43 13.27
CA THR A 26 -0.82 4.65 14.46
C THR A 26 -2.17 3.93 14.29
N SER A 27 -3.22 4.60 13.80
CA SER A 27 -4.52 3.95 13.61
C SER A 27 -4.46 2.89 12.51
N ILE A 28 -3.76 3.16 11.41
CA ILE A 28 -3.50 2.21 10.32
C ILE A 28 -2.70 1.01 10.84
N GLY A 29 -1.61 1.23 11.56
CA GLY A 29 -0.79 0.15 12.12
C GLY A 29 -1.54 -0.75 13.09
N LYS A 30 -2.45 -0.19 13.89
CA LYS A 30 -3.37 -0.98 14.73
C LYS A 30 -4.37 -1.80 13.91
N LYS A 31 -4.96 -1.21 12.86
CA LYS A 31 -5.87 -1.92 11.95
C LYS A 31 -5.15 -3.09 11.27
N ILE A 32 -3.92 -2.90 10.79
CA ILE A 32 -3.09 -3.95 10.19
C ILE A 32 -2.86 -5.11 11.18
N ALA A 33 -2.46 -4.80 12.41
CA ALA A 33 -2.25 -5.83 13.43
C ALA A 33 -3.53 -6.65 13.69
N GLN A 34 -4.69 -5.98 13.80
CA GLN A 34 -5.98 -6.64 13.98
C GLN A 34 -6.34 -7.55 12.80
N GLN A 35 -6.09 -7.12 11.56
CA GLN A 35 -6.38 -7.92 10.37
C GLN A 35 -5.49 -9.16 10.29
N PHE A 36 -4.21 -9.07 10.67
CA PHE A 36 -3.36 -10.26 10.74
C PHE A 36 -3.80 -11.23 11.82
N GLU A 37 -4.17 -10.74 13.01
CA GLU A 37 -4.68 -11.62 14.06
C GLU A 37 -5.94 -12.36 13.59
N LYS A 38 -6.89 -11.64 12.99
CA LYS A 38 -8.09 -12.23 12.37
C LYS A 38 -7.74 -13.25 11.29
N PHE A 39 -6.84 -12.91 10.36
CA PHE A 39 -6.41 -13.81 9.31
C PHE A 39 -5.81 -15.12 9.86
N THR A 40 -4.93 -15.03 10.85
CA THR A 40 -4.32 -16.24 11.45
C THR A 40 -5.31 -17.08 12.24
N GLU A 41 -6.35 -16.46 12.81
CA GLU A 41 -7.45 -17.17 13.47
C GLU A 41 -8.32 -17.92 12.45
N GLU A 42 -8.62 -17.30 11.31
CA GLU A 42 -9.31 -17.94 10.18
C GLU A 42 -8.48 -19.08 9.58
N GLN A 43 -7.15 -18.93 9.56
CA GLN A 43 -6.21 -19.92 9.04
C GLN A 43 -5.65 -20.86 10.12
N LYS A 44 -6.37 -21.10 11.22
CA LYS A 44 -5.89 -21.88 12.39
C LYS A 44 -5.24 -23.23 12.05
N GLU A 45 -5.64 -23.87 10.95
CA GLU A 45 -5.09 -25.15 10.51
C GLU A 45 -3.66 -25.03 9.95
N ALA A 46 -3.30 -23.86 9.42
CA ALA A 46 -1.97 -23.53 8.93
C ALA A 46 -1.01 -23.06 10.04
N PHE A 47 -1.51 -22.85 11.26
CA PHE A 47 -0.74 -22.40 12.42
C PHE A 47 -0.74 -23.45 13.54
N SER A 48 0.31 -23.46 14.36
CA SER A 48 0.42 -24.38 15.51
C SER A 48 -0.10 -23.77 16.81
N SER A 49 -0.34 -22.46 16.83
CA SER A 49 -0.83 -21.69 17.97
C SER A 49 -1.47 -20.38 17.49
N LYS A 50 -2.28 -19.74 18.34
CA LYS A 50 -2.80 -18.40 18.08
C LYS A 50 -1.64 -17.41 17.92
N GLN A 51 -1.71 -16.53 16.92
CA GLN A 51 -0.70 -15.52 16.66
C GLN A 51 -1.21 -14.14 17.12
N PRO A 52 -0.75 -13.61 18.26
CA PRO A 52 -1.08 -12.26 18.67
C PRO A 52 -0.26 -11.24 17.87
N TYR A 53 -0.93 -10.28 17.25
CA TYR A 53 -0.29 -9.16 16.57
C TYR A 53 -0.57 -7.87 17.31
N LYS A 54 0.46 -7.05 17.49
CA LYS A 54 0.35 -5.74 18.14
C LYS A 54 1.08 -4.69 17.32
N PHE A 55 0.51 -3.50 17.27
CA PHE A 55 1.23 -2.33 16.80
C PHE A 55 2.37 -2.02 17.78
N GLY A 56 3.61 -2.07 17.28
CA GLY A 56 4.80 -1.87 18.12
C GLY A 56 5.03 -0.40 18.45
N ALA A 57 5.21 0.40 17.41
CA ALA A 57 5.38 1.85 17.49
C ALA A 57 5.19 2.46 16.10
N ASP A 58 4.93 3.76 16.06
CA ASP A 58 5.04 4.56 14.84
C ASP A 58 6.52 4.84 14.59
N VAL A 59 7.08 4.22 13.55
CA VAL A 59 8.47 4.40 13.13
C VAL A 59 8.56 5.20 11.82
N THR A 60 7.46 5.84 11.43
CA THR A 60 7.45 6.78 10.30
C THR A 60 8.55 7.81 10.56
N PRO A 61 9.51 8.00 9.62
CA PRO A 61 10.50 9.06 9.73
C PRO A 61 9.79 10.38 10.05
N LYS A 62 10.41 11.22 10.89
CA LYS A 62 9.85 12.56 11.18
C LYS A 62 9.90 13.47 9.95
N ASP A 63 10.69 13.10 8.95
CA ASP A 63 10.82 13.76 7.66
C ASP A 63 9.75 13.23 6.68
N GLU A 64 9.57 13.90 5.54
CA GLU A 64 8.62 13.47 4.50
C GLU A 64 8.83 12.01 4.08
N LEU A 65 7.73 11.26 4.03
CA LEU A 65 7.74 9.89 3.52
C LEU A 65 8.21 9.89 2.06
N PRO A 66 9.12 8.98 1.67
CA PRO A 66 9.52 8.87 0.28
C PRO A 66 8.30 8.44 -0.56
N PRO A 67 8.27 8.82 -1.85
CA PRO A 67 7.21 8.41 -2.75
C PRO A 67 7.15 6.88 -2.90
N LEU A 68 5.97 6.35 -3.22
CA LEU A 68 5.77 4.92 -3.40
C LEU A 68 6.68 4.30 -4.48
N SER A 69 7.12 5.09 -5.47
CA SER A 69 8.08 4.69 -6.51
C SER A 69 9.45 4.27 -5.94
N HIS A 70 9.76 4.64 -4.69
CA HIS A 70 10.96 4.18 -4.01
C HIS A 70 10.88 2.70 -3.59
N LEU A 71 9.66 2.15 -3.45
CA LEU A 71 9.41 0.80 -2.95
C LEU A 71 8.98 -0.19 -4.04
N MET A 72 8.68 0.30 -5.25
CA MET A 72 8.09 -0.50 -6.32
C MET A 72 8.71 -0.14 -7.68
N ARG A 73 8.63 -1.07 -8.64
CA ARG A 73 9.00 -0.78 -10.03
C ARG A 73 7.95 0.11 -10.69
N ASN A 74 8.37 0.85 -11.71
CA ASN A 74 7.50 1.78 -12.45
C ASN A 74 6.21 1.12 -12.98
N GLU A 75 6.29 -0.12 -13.46
CA GLU A 75 5.15 -0.87 -13.97
C GLU A 75 4.12 -1.20 -12.88
N ASP A 76 4.62 -1.63 -11.71
CA ASP A 76 3.79 -2.01 -10.56
C ASP A 76 3.08 -0.77 -9.98
N ILE A 77 3.79 0.36 -9.89
CA ILE A 77 3.19 1.60 -9.39
C ILE A 77 2.18 2.21 -10.36
N VAL A 78 2.43 2.17 -11.66
CA VAL A 78 1.46 2.60 -12.68
C VAL A 78 0.18 1.77 -12.58
N THR A 79 0.34 0.44 -12.47
CA THR A 79 -0.80 -0.48 -12.34
C THR A 79 -1.61 -0.18 -11.08
N LEU A 80 -0.95 0.01 -9.93
CA LEU A 80 -1.61 0.37 -8.67
C LEU A 80 -2.33 1.73 -8.78
N PHE A 81 -1.69 2.73 -9.37
CA PHE A 81 -2.26 4.06 -9.52
C PHE A 81 -3.55 4.04 -10.36
N LEU A 82 -3.52 3.35 -11.50
CA LEU A 82 -4.69 3.20 -12.37
C LEU A 82 -5.79 2.35 -11.71
N TYR A 83 -5.42 1.33 -10.94
CA TYR A 83 -6.40 0.54 -10.19
C TYR A 83 -7.16 1.37 -9.15
N LEU A 84 -6.46 2.28 -8.45
CA LEU A 84 -7.05 3.10 -7.38
C LEU A 84 -7.78 4.34 -7.89
N PHE A 85 -7.32 4.95 -8.98
CA PHE A 85 -7.77 6.26 -9.41
C PHE A 85 -8.08 6.38 -10.90
N GLY A 86 -7.87 5.33 -11.69
CA GLY A 86 -7.99 5.37 -13.15
C GLY A 86 -9.39 5.78 -13.64
N ASP A 87 -10.42 5.58 -12.82
CA ASP A 87 -11.82 5.95 -13.07
C ASP A 87 -12.10 7.46 -12.98
N LYS A 88 -11.18 8.24 -12.40
CA LYS A 88 -11.28 9.71 -12.33
C LYS A 88 -10.92 10.41 -13.65
N GLY A 89 -10.42 9.66 -14.63
CA GLY A 89 -10.01 10.18 -15.93
C GLY A 89 -8.67 10.92 -15.92
N LYS A 90 -7.96 10.83 -17.05
CA LYS A 90 -6.58 11.30 -17.22
C LYS A 90 -6.38 12.78 -16.88
N ASP A 91 -7.27 13.64 -17.39
CA ASP A 91 -7.13 15.10 -17.26
C ASP A 91 -7.29 15.60 -15.82
N GLU A 92 -8.12 14.93 -15.01
CA GLU A 92 -8.29 15.24 -13.59
C GLU A 92 -7.04 14.83 -12.80
N LEU A 93 -6.55 13.61 -13.06
CA LEU A 93 -5.38 13.06 -12.36
C LEU A 93 -4.10 13.83 -12.69
N PHE A 94 -3.93 14.27 -13.95
CA PHE A 94 -2.74 15.01 -14.38
C PHE A 94 -2.61 16.39 -13.73
N LYS A 95 -3.73 16.94 -13.26
CA LYS A 95 -3.79 18.22 -12.50
C LYS A 95 -3.53 18.04 -11.01
N ASN A 96 -3.67 16.84 -10.46
CA ASN A 96 -3.47 16.57 -9.05
C ASN A 96 -2.00 16.30 -8.72
N GLU A 97 -1.19 17.36 -8.76
CA GLU A 97 0.24 17.29 -8.53
C GLU A 97 0.65 16.65 -7.19
N PRO A 98 0.01 16.94 -6.04
CA PRO A 98 0.31 16.25 -4.78
C PRO A 98 0.11 14.74 -4.85
N LEU A 99 -0.93 14.28 -5.54
CA LEU A 99 -1.19 12.85 -5.73
C LEU A 99 -0.13 12.21 -6.62
N LEU A 100 0.27 12.88 -7.71
CA LEU A 100 1.34 12.39 -8.58
C LEU A 100 2.69 12.31 -7.86
N VAL A 101 3.05 13.35 -7.09
CA VAL A 101 4.30 13.37 -6.31
C VAL A 101 4.29 12.29 -5.22
N SER A 102 3.19 12.07 -4.52
CA SER A 102 3.15 11.05 -3.45
C SER A 102 3.34 9.62 -3.98
N PHE A 103 2.89 9.33 -5.20
CA PHE A 103 3.12 8.04 -5.84
C PHE A 103 4.50 8.00 -6.51
N PHE A 104 4.77 8.91 -7.43
CA PHE A 104 5.88 8.78 -8.36
C PHE A 104 7.14 9.55 -7.94
N GLY A 105 7.04 10.46 -6.97
CA GLY A 105 8.13 11.31 -6.50
C GLY A 105 8.29 12.60 -7.30
N ASP A 106 7.89 12.58 -8.56
CA ASP A 106 7.95 13.71 -9.46
C ASP A 106 6.73 13.67 -10.39
N ALA A 107 6.05 14.81 -10.54
CA ALA A 107 4.82 14.88 -11.30
C ALA A 107 5.04 14.79 -12.82
N ASP A 108 6.19 15.23 -13.33
CA ASP A 108 6.50 15.14 -14.75
C ASP A 108 6.87 13.70 -15.13
N VAL A 109 7.63 13.01 -14.28
CA VAL A 109 7.87 11.56 -14.40
C VAL A 109 6.55 10.79 -14.35
N ALA A 110 5.64 11.13 -13.43
CA ALA A 110 4.33 10.52 -13.36
C ALA A 110 3.56 10.68 -14.68
N ARG A 111 3.51 11.91 -15.20
CA ARG A 111 2.82 12.22 -16.47
C ARG A 111 3.45 11.48 -17.63
N GLU A 112 4.78 11.38 -17.71
CA GLU A 112 5.48 10.63 -18.76
C GLU A 112 5.10 9.14 -18.73
N LEU A 113 5.15 8.51 -17.56
CA LEU A 113 4.80 7.10 -17.37
C LEU A 113 3.32 6.82 -17.67
N LEU A 114 2.43 7.72 -17.24
CA LEU A 114 0.99 7.59 -17.42
C LEU A 114 0.52 7.99 -18.82
N ASN A 115 1.32 8.73 -19.60
CA ASN A 115 0.87 9.28 -20.87
C ASN A 115 0.46 8.19 -21.88
N TYR A 116 1.12 7.04 -21.79
CA TYR A 116 0.92 5.89 -22.68
C TYR A 116 -0.15 4.90 -22.18
N GLN A 117 -0.78 5.18 -21.03
CA GLN A 117 -1.73 4.27 -20.40
C GLN A 117 -3.18 4.59 -20.78
N VAL A 118 -4.02 3.55 -20.73
CA VAL A 118 -5.47 3.67 -20.92
C VAL A 118 -6.12 3.88 -19.56
N PHE A 119 -6.96 4.90 -19.46
CA PHE A 119 -7.78 5.20 -18.29
C PHE A 119 -9.17 4.60 -18.52
N ALA A 120 -9.78 4.08 -17.46
CA ALA A 120 -11.07 3.40 -17.51
C ALA A 120 -12.25 4.39 -17.55
#